data_AF-A0A842MGJ5-F1
#
_entry.id   AF-A0A842MGJ5-F1
#
_cell.length_a   1.000
_cell.length_b   1.000
_cell.length_c   1.000
_cell.angle_alpha   90.00
_cell.angle_beta   90.00
_cell.angle_gamma   90.00
#
_symmetry.space_group_name_H-M   'P 1'
#
loop_
_entity.id
_entity.type
_entity.pdbx_description
1 polymer ?
#
loop_
_entity_poly.entity_id
_entity_poly.type
_entity_poly.pdbx_seq_one_letter_code
_entity_poly.pdbx_strand_id
1 'polypeptide(L)'
;MSEMWRLLRPDAVMALEDPKILSSMPRYVGILKGRFLPRFMVSRYVPVNWDLESSEGELWELHNRSLVEMESLMRDLDSGKIGHKEIGEPPERSLLHLKAKIGESLMAPCRLCERRCGADRLRGELGFCRVGREFKAHSCFDHMGEEPEVVPSFTVYG
;
A
#
# COMPACT_ATOMS: atom_id res chain seq x y z
N MET A 1 18.95 -2.08 18.44
CA MET A 1 18.56 -3.41 17.91
C MET A 1 18.16 -3.40 16.42
N SER A 2 18.21 -2.26 15.69
CA SER A 2 17.55 -2.13 14.37
C SER A 2 18.31 -2.66 13.14
N GLU A 3 19.50 -3.26 13.29
CA GLU A 3 20.25 -3.84 12.16
C GLU A 3 20.73 -5.27 12.40
N MET A 4 20.30 -5.91 13.49
CA MET A 4 20.76 -7.25 13.86
C MET A 4 20.39 -8.31 12.80
N TRP A 5 19.30 -8.08 12.05
CA TRP A 5 18.92 -8.95 10.94
C TRP A 5 19.97 -8.99 9.83
N ARG A 6 20.77 -7.94 9.62
CA ARG A 6 21.83 -7.93 8.61
C ARG A 6 22.97 -8.89 8.93
N LEU A 7 23.19 -9.16 10.22
CA LEU A 7 24.13 -10.17 10.68
C LEU A 7 23.57 -11.59 10.49
N LEU A 8 22.26 -11.75 10.66
CA LEU A 8 21.56 -13.03 10.50
C LEU A 8 21.34 -13.39 9.02
N ARG A 9 21.14 -12.39 8.16
CA ARG A 9 20.88 -12.49 6.72
C ARG A 9 21.79 -11.56 5.91
N PRO A 10 23.11 -11.80 5.92
CA PRO A 10 24.04 -11.02 5.09
C PRO A 10 23.77 -11.20 3.58
N ASP A 11 23.23 -12.35 3.20
CA ASP A 11 22.75 -12.66 1.85
C ASP A 11 21.64 -11.69 1.39
N ALA A 12 20.70 -11.33 2.26
CA ALA A 12 19.64 -10.37 1.96
C ALA A 12 20.21 -8.96 1.71
N VAL A 13 21.25 -8.57 2.44
CA VAL A 13 21.95 -7.31 2.18
C VAL A 13 22.64 -7.34 0.82
N MET A 14 23.32 -8.45 0.50
CA MET A 14 24.01 -8.61 -0.78
C MET A 14 23.05 -8.68 -1.96
N ALA A 15 21.86 -9.27 -1.80
CA ALA A 15 20.85 -9.37 -2.85
C ALA A 15 20.42 -8.00 -3.39
N LEU A 16 20.41 -6.96 -2.55
CA LEU A 16 20.08 -5.59 -2.97
C LEU A 16 21.16 -4.91 -3.83
N GLU A 17 22.34 -5.54 -3.97
CA GLU A 17 23.40 -5.12 -4.87
C GLU A 17 23.52 -6.04 -6.11
N ASP A 18 22.73 -7.12 -6.18
CA ASP A 18 22.74 -8.03 -7.33
C ASP A 18 22.24 -7.32 -8.61
N PRO A 19 22.99 -7.36 -9.72
CA PRO A 19 22.60 -6.67 -10.96
C PRO A 19 21.24 -7.11 -11.54
N LYS A 20 20.84 -8.37 -11.37
CA LYS A 20 19.53 -8.88 -11.81
C LYS A 20 18.40 -8.32 -10.95
N ILE A 21 18.60 -8.23 -9.64
CA ILE A 21 17.61 -7.62 -8.73
C ILE A 21 17.50 -6.12 -9.01
N LEU A 22 18.63 -5.42 -9.16
CA LEU A 22 18.65 -3.99 -9.47
C LEU A 22 17.96 -3.66 -10.80
N SER A 23 18.11 -4.50 -11.81
CA SER A 23 17.45 -4.31 -13.12
C SER A 23 15.98 -4.72 -13.11
N SER A 24 15.61 -5.75 -12.34
CA SER A 24 14.24 -6.28 -12.30
C SER A 24 13.32 -5.49 -11.35
N MET A 25 13.87 -4.97 -10.25
CA MET A 25 13.12 -4.29 -9.19
C MET A 25 13.76 -2.94 -8.78
N PRO A 26 14.13 -2.06 -9.74
CA PRO A 26 14.92 -0.86 -9.48
C PRO A 26 14.26 0.08 -8.47
N ARG A 27 12.92 0.24 -8.57
CA ARG A 27 12.17 1.11 -7.68
C ARG A 27 12.03 0.54 -6.27
N TYR A 28 11.87 -0.78 -6.14
CA TYR A 28 11.79 -1.44 -4.84
C TYR A 28 13.10 -1.26 -4.06
N VAL A 29 14.24 -1.54 -4.71
CA VAL A 29 15.55 -1.30 -4.08
C VAL A 29 15.77 0.19 -3.78
N GLY A 30 15.34 1.08 -4.68
CA GLY A 30 15.40 2.52 -4.46
C GLY A 30 14.58 3.00 -3.26
N ILE A 31 13.40 2.41 -3.02
CA ILE A 31 12.61 2.63 -1.80
C ILE A 31 13.39 2.20 -0.57
N LEU A 32 13.93 0.96 -0.57
CA LEU A 32 14.68 0.43 0.58
C LEU A 32 15.93 1.25 0.89
N LYS A 33 16.57 1.83 -0.13
CA LYS A 33 17.70 2.77 -0.01
C LYS A 33 17.28 4.21 0.31
N GLY A 34 16.00 4.47 0.57
CA GLY A 34 15.47 5.79 0.94
C GLY A 34 15.46 6.82 -0.20
N ARG A 35 15.68 6.40 -1.45
CA ARG A 35 15.73 7.28 -2.62
C ARG A 35 14.34 7.64 -3.15
N PHE A 36 13.38 6.71 -3.02
CA PHE A 36 12.04 6.86 -3.57
C PHE A 36 10.98 6.65 -2.49
N LEU A 37 9.85 7.34 -2.60
CA LEU A 37 8.70 7.11 -1.73
C LEU A 37 7.89 5.87 -2.16
N PRO A 38 7.44 5.02 -1.23
CA PRO A 38 6.45 3.98 -1.54
C PRO A 38 5.15 4.54 -2.11
N ARG A 39 4.47 3.77 -2.97
CA ARG A 39 3.22 4.20 -3.64
C ARG A 39 2.14 4.65 -2.67
N PHE A 40 1.97 3.96 -1.53
CA PHE A 40 0.98 4.36 -0.54
C PHE A 40 1.30 5.73 0.06
N MET A 41 2.58 6.08 0.23
CA MET A 41 2.96 7.42 0.66
C MET A 41 2.70 8.45 -0.42
N VAL A 42 3.06 8.18 -1.68
CA VAL A 42 2.76 9.09 -2.80
C VAL A 42 1.25 9.34 -2.92
N SER A 43 0.42 8.30 -2.78
CA SER A 43 -1.04 8.44 -2.85
C SER A 43 -1.65 9.33 -1.76
N ARG A 44 -0.93 9.59 -0.66
CA ARG A 44 -1.37 10.54 0.38
C ARG A 44 -1.34 11.98 -0.10
N TYR A 45 -0.52 12.29 -1.10
CA TYR A 45 -0.30 13.65 -1.61
C TYR A 45 -1.05 13.96 -2.89
N VAL A 46 -1.78 12.99 -3.46
CA VAL A 46 -2.61 13.19 -4.65
C VAL A 46 -3.99 13.68 -4.18
N PRO A 47 -4.36 14.96 -4.37
CA PRO A 47 -5.63 15.48 -3.90
C PRO A 47 -6.78 14.90 -4.71
N VAL A 48 -7.82 14.44 -4.03
CA VAL A 48 -9.03 13.92 -4.71
C VAL A 48 -10.26 14.38 -3.97
N ASN A 49 -11.18 15.01 -4.68
CA ASN A 49 -12.47 15.44 -4.13
C ASN A 49 -13.58 14.55 -4.67
N TRP A 50 -14.49 14.13 -3.79
CA TRP A 50 -15.71 13.40 -4.12
C TRP A 50 -16.83 13.88 -3.18
N ASP A 51 -18.07 13.74 -3.61
CA ASP A 51 -19.23 14.08 -2.81
C ASP A 51 -19.66 12.89 -1.94
N LEU A 52 -20.32 13.16 -0.81
CA LEU A 52 -20.82 12.09 0.07
C LEU A 52 -21.84 11.19 -0.64
N GLU A 53 -22.57 11.75 -1.60
CA GLU A 53 -23.59 11.08 -2.41
C GLU A 53 -23.02 10.46 -3.70
N SER A 54 -21.70 10.55 -3.94
CA SER A 54 -21.08 9.95 -5.12
C SER A 54 -21.34 8.44 -5.15
N SER A 55 -21.83 7.96 -6.28
CA SER A 55 -22.02 6.54 -6.57
C SER A 55 -20.69 5.80 -6.62
N GLU A 56 -20.73 4.49 -6.42
CA GLU A 56 -19.52 3.66 -6.51
C GLU A 56 -18.81 3.78 -7.87
N GLY A 57 -19.57 3.89 -8.97
CA GLY A 57 -19.00 4.09 -10.30
C GLY A 57 -18.18 5.37 -10.40
N GLU A 58 -18.73 6.49 -9.92
CA GLU A 58 -18.04 7.78 -9.90
C GLU A 58 -16.77 7.74 -9.04
N LEU A 59 -16.80 7.05 -7.89
CA LEU A 59 -15.61 6.87 -7.05
C LEU A 59 -14.51 6.09 -7.78
N TRP A 60 -14.85 5.05 -8.53
CA TRP A 60 -13.88 4.29 -9.33
C TRP A 60 -13.34 5.09 -10.52
N GLU A 61 -14.17 5.89 -11.18
CA GLU A 61 -13.73 6.79 -12.25
C GLU A 61 -12.77 7.86 -11.73
N LEU A 62 -13.05 8.44 -10.55
CA LEU A 62 -12.14 9.34 -9.86
C LEU A 62 -10.82 8.64 -9.52
N HIS A 63 -10.87 7.44 -8.95
CA HIS A 63 -9.67 6.67 -8.63
C HIS A 63 -8.79 6.42 -9.85
N ASN A 64 -9.38 5.99 -10.97
CA ASN A 64 -8.64 5.73 -12.21
C ASN A 64 -7.96 6.99 -12.75
N ARG A 65 -8.64 8.14 -12.71
CA ARG A 65 -8.03 9.43 -13.11
C ARG A 65 -6.88 9.81 -12.18
N SER A 66 -7.08 9.70 -10.87
CA SER A 66 -6.07 10.04 -9.86
C SER A 66 -4.86 9.09 -9.88
N LEU A 67 -4.98 7.88 -10.42
CA LEU A 67 -3.81 7.01 -10.65
C LEU A 67 -2.84 7.63 -11.67
N VAL A 68 -3.35 8.29 -12.72
CA VAL A 68 -2.50 8.98 -13.71
C VAL A 68 -1.75 10.15 -13.06
N GLU A 69 -2.43 10.90 -12.20
CA GLU A 69 -1.82 11.98 -11.41
C GLU A 69 -0.75 11.44 -10.44
N MET A 70 -1.05 10.34 -9.75
CA MET A 70 -0.11 9.65 -8.87
C MET A 70 1.13 9.19 -9.62
N GLU A 71 0.98 8.64 -10.82
CA GLU A 71 2.10 8.21 -11.67
C GLU A 71 2.95 9.40 -12.15
N SER A 72 2.32 10.53 -12.47
CA SER A 72 3.05 11.76 -12.81
C SER A 72 3.86 12.27 -11.62
N LEU A 73 3.24 12.39 -10.45
CA LEU A 73 3.91 12.84 -9.22
C LEU A 73 5.04 11.89 -8.84
N MET A 74 4.82 10.58 -8.93
CA MET A 74 5.83 9.56 -8.67
C MET A 74 7.05 9.70 -9.61
N ARG A 75 6.83 9.96 -10.91
CA ARG A 75 7.93 10.20 -11.86
C ARG A 75 8.71 11.47 -11.53
N ASP A 76 8.03 12.55 -11.16
CA ASP A 76 8.68 13.81 -10.80
C ASP A 76 9.51 13.67 -9.51
N LEU A 77 9.03 12.92 -8.52
CA LEU A 77 9.78 12.59 -7.31
C LEU A 77 10.97 11.69 -7.60
N ASP A 78 10.76 10.58 -8.32
CA ASP A 78 11.80 9.59 -8.60
C ASP A 78 12.91 10.16 -9.49
N SER A 79 12.60 11.13 -10.36
CA SER A 79 13.59 11.85 -11.18
C SER A 79 14.31 12.98 -10.44
N GLY A 80 13.87 13.32 -9.23
CA GLY A 80 14.40 14.45 -8.46
C GLY A 80 13.96 15.83 -8.97
N LYS A 81 13.00 15.89 -9.90
CA LYS A 81 12.40 17.15 -10.36
C LYS A 81 11.66 17.86 -9.23
N ILE A 82 11.10 17.11 -8.28
CA ILE A 82 10.50 17.60 -7.04
C ILE A 82 11.16 16.86 -5.88
N GLY A 83 11.73 17.57 -4.91
CA GLY A 83 12.26 16.95 -3.70
C GLY A 83 11.15 16.48 -2.75
N HIS A 84 11.45 15.47 -1.91
CA HIS A 84 10.48 14.96 -0.91
C HIS A 84 9.97 16.04 0.05
N LYS A 85 10.77 17.08 0.33
CA LYS A 85 10.38 18.20 1.21
C LYS A 85 9.53 19.25 0.51
N GLU A 86 9.51 19.25 -0.82
CA GLU A 86 8.82 20.24 -1.65
C GLU A 86 7.38 19.84 -1.98
N ILE A 87 7.00 18.58 -1.72
CA ILE A 87 5.65 18.06 -1.96
C ILE A 87 4.56 18.71 -1.09
N GLY A 88 4.98 19.40 -0.02
CA GLY A 88 4.09 20.07 0.92
C GLY A 88 3.38 19.12 1.88
N GLU A 89 2.32 19.63 2.50
CA GLU A 89 1.49 18.86 3.44
C GLU A 89 0.45 18.00 2.69
N PRO A 90 0.10 16.81 3.21
CA PRO A 90 -0.98 16.01 2.63
C PRO A 90 -2.31 16.76 2.62
N PRO A 91 -3.10 16.70 1.54
CA PRO A 91 -4.45 17.26 1.51
C PRO A 91 -5.40 16.51 2.46
N GLU A 92 -6.47 17.19 2.87
CA GLU A 92 -7.54 16.61 3.69
C GLU A 92 -8.14 15.35 3.02
N ARG A 93 -8.39 15.41 1.71
CA ARG A 93 -8.85 14.28 0.91
C ARG A 93 -7.82 13.95 -0.17
N SER A 94 -7.37 12.69 -0.13
CA SER A 94 -6.34 12.18 -1.02
C SER A 94 -6.79 10.91 -1.72
N LEU A 95 -6.03 10.46 -2.71
CA LEU A 95 -6.24 9.17 -3.35
C LEU A 95 -6.19 8.01 -2.34
N LEU A 96 -5.37 8.11 -1.28
CA LEU A 96 -5.39 7.12 -0.20
C LEU A 96 -6.75 7.11 0.53
N HIS A 97 -7.30 8.28 0.84
CA HIS A 97 -8.61 8.40 1.47
C HIS A 97 -9.74 7.88 0.55
N LEU A 98 -9.68 8.16 -0.76
CA LEU A 98 -10.63 7.62 -1.72
C LEU A 98 -10.57 6.07 -1.78
N LYS A 99 -9.37 5.49 -1.80
CA LYS A 99 -9.21 4.02 -1.76
C LYS A 99 -9.81 3.41 -0.49
N ALA A 100 -9.67 4.07 0.66
CA ALA A 100 -10.31 3.63 1.90
C ALA A 100 -11.85 3.70 1.78
N LYS A 101 -12.40 4.79 1.26
CA LYS A 101 -13.84 4.96 1.04
C LYS A 101 -14.44 3.89 0.10
N ILE A 102 -13.75 3.58 -0.99
CA ILE A 102 -14.12 2.47 -1.89
C ILE A 102 -14.04 1.13 -1.13
N GLY A 103 -12.99 0.92 -0.33
CA GLY A 103 -12.87 -0.27 0.51
C GLY A 103 -14.07 -0.45 1.44
N GLU A 104 -14.54 0.62 2.08
CA GLU A 104 -15.74 0.62 2.92
C GLU A 104 -17.02 0.27 2.14
N SER A 105 -17.20 0.76 0.90
CA SER A 105 -18.36 0.39 0.06
C SER A 105 -18.35 -1.09 -0.34
N LEU A 106 -17.17 -1.70 -0.42
CA LEU A 106 -17.00 -3.13 -0.69
C LEU A 106 -17.24 -4.00 0.56
N MET A 107 -17.38 -3.42 1.75
CA MET A 107 -17.61 -4.14 3.01
C MET A 107 -19.09 -4.42 3.29
N ALA A 108 -20.02 -3.68 2.65
CA ALA A 108 -21.46 -3.80 2.88
C ALA A 108 -22.27 -3.42 1.61
N PRO A 109 -22.80 -4.39 0.85
CA PRO A 109 -22.63 -5.83 1.04
C PRO A 109 -21.19 -6.27 0.72
N CYS A 110 -20.65 -7.20 1.52
CA CYS A 110 -19.28 -7.68 1.37
C CYS A 110 -19.00 -8.30 -0.01
N ARG A 111 -18.10 -7.67 -0.77
CA ARG A 111 -17.56 -8.12 -2.06
C ARG A 111 -16.04 -8.34 -2.05
N LEU A 112 -15.42 -8.27 -0.88
CA LEU A 112 -13.97 -8.42 -0.69
C LEU A 112 -13.49 -9.87 -0.63
N CYS A 113 -14.37 -10.82 -0.31
CA CYS A 113 -14.01 -12.25 -0.31
C CYS A 113 -14.41 -12.91 -1.63
N GLU A 114 -13.68 -13.93 -2.05
CA GLU A 114 -13.96 -14.70 -3.28
C GLU A 114 -15.37 -15.31 -3.32
N ARG A 115 -15.94 -15.60 -2.14
CA ARG A 115 -17.31 -16.10 -2.01
C ARG A 115 -18.38 -15.03 -2.23
N ARG A 116 -18.00 -13.75 -2.33
CA ARG A 116 -18.90 -12.59 -2.42
C ARG A 116 -20.07 -12.70 -1.43
N CYS A 117 -19.73 -12.96 -0.17
CA CYS A 117 -20.68 -13.47 0.82
C CYS A 117 -21.80 -12.49 1.20
N GLY A 118 -21.74 -11.22 0.78
CA GLY A 118 -22.80 -10.25 0.97
C GLY A 118 -23.00 -9.72 2.39
N ALA A 119 -22.36 -10.33 3.40
CA ALA A 119 -22.41 -9.88 4.80
C ALA A 119 -22.14 -8.38 4.94
N ASP A 120 -22.93 -7.71 5.78
CA ASP A 120 -22.71 -6.32 6.16
C ASP A 120 -21.67 -6.24 7.29
N ARG A 121 -20.39 -6.13 6.89
CA ARG A 121 -19.30 -6.04 7.88
C ARG A 121 -19.39 -4.76 8.71
N LEU A 122 -19.97 -3.68 8.18
CA LEU A 122 -20.08 -2.40 8.88
C LEU A 122 -21.10 -2.48 10.04
N ARG A 123 -22.08 -3.38 9.94
CA ARG A 123 -23.00 -3.74 11.03
C ARG A 123 -22.52 -4.89 11.92
N GLY A 124 -21.29 -5.38 11.70
CA GLY A 124 -20.70 -6.46 12.50
C GLY A 124 -21.11 -7.86 12.06
N GLU A 125 -21.77 -8.01 10.90
CA GLU A 125 -22.08 -9.34 10.38
C GLU A 125 -20.80 -10.06 9.95
N LEU A 126 -20.75 -11.36 10.24
CA LEU A 126 -19.63 -12.21 9.86
C LEU A 126 -20.06 -13.13 8.72
N GLY A 127 -19.35 -13.04 7.60
CA GLY A 127 -19.48 -13.99 6.51
C GLY A 127 -18.78 -15.31 6.81
N PHE A 128 -18.71 -16.19 5.80
CA PHE A 128 -18.02 -17.48 5.90
C PHE A 128 -16.55 -17.35 6.35
N CYS A 129 -15.85 -16.30 5.89
CA CYS A 129 -14.45 -16.06 6.26
C CYS A 129 -14.24 -15.57 7.70
N ARG A 130 -15.32 -15.25 8.44
CA ARG A 130 -15.28 -14.73 9.82
C ARG A 130 -14.53 -13.40 10.02
N VAL A 131 -14.04 -12.76 8.97
CA VAL A 131 -13.45 -11.42 9.02
C VAL A 131 -14.56 -10.38 9.17
N GLY A 132 -14.48 -9.55 10.22
CA GLY A 132 -15.43 -8.48 10.52
C GLY A 132 -15.02 -7.12 9.96
N ARG A 133 -15.53 -6.03 10.57
CA ARG A 133 -15.10 -4.65 10.26
C ARG A 133 -13.60 -4.46 10.53
N GLU A 134 -13.18 -4.93 11.70
CA GLU A 134 -11.79 -4.91 12.13
C GLU A 134 -11.13 -6.26 11.83
N PHE A 135 -9.91 -6.20 11.34
CA PHE A 135 -9.06 -7.38 11.20
C PHE A 135 -8.47 -7.74 12.57
N LYS A 136 -8.57 -9.01 12.96
CA LYS A 136 -7.97 -9.51 14.20
C LYS A 136 -6.58 -10.04 13.88
N ALA A 137 -5.53 -9.40 14.40
CA ALA A 137 -4.18 -9.93 14.28
C ALA A 137 -3.94 -10.98 15.39
N HIS A 138 -3.59 -12.19 15.00
CA HIS A 138 -3.14 -13.26 15.90
C HIS A 138 -1.66 -13.12 16.24
N SER A 139 -0.82 -12.81 15.25
CA SER A 139 0.62 -12.66 15.45
C SER A 139 1.23 -11.72 14.41
N CYS A 140 2.23 -10.94 14.84
CA CYS A 140 2.99 -10.04 13.99
C CYS A 140 4.48 -10.24 14.27
N PHE A 141 5.30 -10.42 13.23
CA PHE A 141 6.74 -10.63 13.39
C PHE A 141 7.51 -10.30 12.10
N ASP A 142 8.80 -10.05 12.25
CA ASP A 142 9.73 -9.98 11.13
C ASP A 142 10.00 -11.40 10.61
N HIS A 143 9.48 -11.70 9.43
CA HIS A 143 9.61 -13.00 8.80
C HIS A 143 10.91 -13.07 7.98
N MET A 144 11.75 -14.03 8.36
CA MET A 144 12.98 -14.39 7.64
C MET A 144 12.66 -15.47 6.60
N GLY A 145 12.02 -15.06 5.50
CA GLY A 145 11.65 -15.95 4.38
C GLY A 145 12.84 -16.50 3.60
N GLU A 146 12.57 -17.29 2.57
CA GLU A 146 13.61 -17.93 1.75
C GLU A 146 14.29 -16.91 0.82
N GLU A 147 13.49 -16.05 0.17
CA GLU A 147 13.92 -15.13 -0.88
C GLU A 147 14.68 -13.92 -0.31
N PRO A 148 16.01 -13.82 -0.52
CA PRO A 148 16.84 -12.82 0.14
C PRO A 148 16.49 -11.37 -0.26
N GLU A 149 16.01 -11.13 -1.49
CA GLU A 149 15.69 -9.80 -2.00
C GLU A 149 14.48 -9.14 -1.32
N VAL A 150 13.64 -9.89 -0.60
CA VAL A 150 12.41 -9.39 0.05
C VAL A 150 12.39 -9.65 1.56
N VAL A 151 13.54 -10.00 2.15
CA VAL A 151 13.70 -10.33 3.57
C VAL A 151 14.53 -9.27 4.31
N PRO A 152 14.19 -8.94 5.57
CA PRO A 152 12.99 -9.34 6.31
C PRO A 152 11.72 -8.72 5.73
N SER A 153 10.63 -9.48 5.80
CA SER A 153 9.28 -8.96 5.53
C SER A 153 8.47 -8.92 6.82
N PHE A 154 7.73 -7.84 7.05
CA PHE A 154 6.84 -7.78 8.21
C PHE A 154 5.57 -8.58 7.90
N THR A 155 5.36 -9.66 8.65
CA THR A 155 4.22 -10.57 8.44
C THR A 155 3.19 -10.40 9.53
N VAL A 156 1.92 -10.33 9.13
CA VAL A 156 0.76 -10.25 10.02
C VAL A 156 -0.18 -11.41 9.70
N TYR A 157 -0.43 -12.27 10.70
CA TYR A 157 -1.43 -13.35 10.60
C TYR A 157 -2.67 -12.98 11.41
N GLY A 158 -3.84 -13.41 10.93
CA GLY A 158 -5.15 -13.22 11.57
C GLY A 158 -6.14 -14.30 11.25
#